data_AF-A0A497CS41-F1
#
_entry.id   AF-A0A497CS41-F1
#
_cell.length_a   1.000
_cell.length_b   1.000
_cell.length_c   1.000
_cell.angle_alpha   90.00
_cell.angle_beta   90.00
_cell.angle_gamma   90.00
#
_symmetry.space_group_name_H-M   'P 1'
#
loop_
_entity.id
_entity.type
_entity.pdbx_description
1 polymer ?
#
loop_
_entity_poly.entity_id
_entity_poly.type
_entity_poly.pdbx_seq_one_letter_code
_entity_poly.pdbx_strand_id
1 'polypeptide(L)'
;MKRIALFIVFIALISGLKLKADEGMWLPMYIERLNYTDMQKLGLQLTPEEIYSVNHSSLKDAIVGLSNSPNPEGYFCTAEIVSTQG
;
A
#
# COMPACT_ATOMS: atom_id res chain seq x y z
N MET A 1 35.10 -27.97 13.23
CA MET A 1 34.44 -26.94 12.37
C MET A 1 33.00 -27.29 12.01
N LYS A 2 32.71 -28.46 11.41
CA LYS A 2 31.32 -28.85 11.01
C LYS A 2 30.28 -28.83 12.16
N ARG A 3 30.67 -29.26 13.37
CA ARG A 3 29.79 -29.25 14.56
C ARG A 3 29.46 -27.85 15.08
N ILE A 4 30.39 -26.90 14.93
CA ILE A 4 30.19 -25.49 15.33
C ILE A 4 29.23 -24.81 14.35
N ALA A 5 29.40 -25.06 13.05
CA ALA A 5 28.48 -24.55 12.03
C ALA A 5 27.04 -25.04 12.25
N LEU A 6 26.86 -26.33 12.58
CA LEU A 6 25.55 -26.88 12.92
C LEU A 6 24.91 -26.22 14.14
N PHE A 7 25.71 -25.89 15.16
CA PHE A 7 25.23 -25.19 16.36
C PHE A 7 24.75 -23.76 16.05
N ILE A 8 25.45 -23.04 15.16
CA ILE A 8 25.08 -21.68 14.74
C ILE A 8 23.76 -21.70 13.96
N VAL A 9 23.58 -22.66 13.04
CA VAL A 9 22.32 -22.81 12.28
C VAL A 9 21.15 -23.14 13.21
N PHE A 10 21.36 -24.01 14.20
CA PHE A 10 20.34 -24.36 15.18
C PHE A 10 19.90 -23.14 16.02
N ILE A 11 20.85 -22.32 16.48
CA ILE A 11 20.55 -21.07 17.21
C ILE A 11 19.78 -20.09 16.32
N ALA A 12 20.18 -19.94 15.05
CA ALA A 12 19.49 -19.05 14.11
C ALA A 12 18.03 -19.48 13.88
N LEU A 13 17.76 -20.78 13.75
CA LEU A 13 16.39 -21.32 13.59
C LEU A 13 15.52 -21.10 14.83
N ILE A 14 16.08 -21.18 16.04
CA ILE A 14 15.34 -20.97 17.30
C ILE A 14 15.13 -19.48 17.57
N SER A 15 16.02 -18.61 17.08
CA SER A 15 15.98 -17.17 17.32
C SER A 15 14.78 -16.45 16.68
N GLY A 16 13.98 -17.15 15.85
CA GLY A 16 12.68 -16.66 15.39
C GLY A 16 12.77 -15.32 14.67
N LEU A 17 13.77 -15.15 13.79
CA LEU A 17 13.96 -13.96 12.98
C LEU A 17 12.67 -13.64 12.21
N LYS A 18 11.89 -12.71 12.74
CA LYS A 18 10.66 -12.21 12.09
C LYS A 18 11.08 -11.21 11.03
N LEU A 19 11.26 -11.69 9.81
CA LEU A 19 11.26 -10.85 8.63
C LEU A 19 9.82 -10.36 8.42
N LYS A 20 9.58 -9.08 8.66
CA LYS A 20 8.28 -8.43 8.40
C LYS A 20 8.48 -7.53 7.18
N ALA A 21 7.72 -7.79 6.12
CA ALA A 21 7.69 -6.91 4.96
C ALA A 21 6.73 -5.74 5.24
N ASP A 22 7.14 -4.54 4.85
CA ASP A 22 6.28 -3.34 4.86
C ASP A 22 5.44 -3.21 3.57
N GLU A 23 5.69 -4.07 2.57
CA GLU A 23 5.08 -4.03 1.25
C GLU A 23 3.61 -4.46 1.24
N GLY A 24 2.82 -3.91 0.31
CA GLY A 24 1.45 -4.35 0.04
C GLY A 24 0.68 -3.39 -0.88
N MET A 25 -0.23 -3.93 -1.69
CA MET A 25 -1.25 -3.15 -2.39
C MET A 25 -2.54 -3.18 -1.56
N TRP A 26 -2.87 -2.04 -0.96
CA TRP A 26 -3.98 -1.92 -0.03
C TRP A 26 -5.26 -1.48 -0.75
N LEU A 27 -6.40 -2.04 -0.35
CA LEU A 27 -7.70 -1.54 -0.81
C LEU A 27 -7.96 -0.17 -0.16
N PRO A 28 -8.09 0.93 -0.93
CA PRO A 28 -8.21 2.27 -0.36
C PRO A 28 -9.40 2.44 0.59
N MET A 29 -10.51 1.75 0.33
CA MET A 29 -11.70 1.73 1.19
C MET A 29 -11.47 1.20 2.61
N TYR A 30 -10.34 0.54 2.85
CA TYR A 30 -9.96 0.00 4.15
C TYR A 30 -8.66 0.60 4.69
N ILE A 31 -8.20 1.74 4.13
CA ILE A 31 -6.89 2.32 4.46
C ILE A 31 -6.76 2.64 5.95
N GLU A 32 -7.83 3.18 6.56
CA GLU A 32 -7.92 3.49 7.99
C GLU A 32 -7.61 2.26 8.86
N ARG A 33 -8.19 1.11 8.48
CA ARG A 33 -8.05 -0.15 9.22
C ARG A 33 -6.72 -0.86 8.96
N LEU A 34 -6.18 -0.75 7.75
CA LEU A 34 -5.08 -1.61 7.30
C LEU A 34 -3.69 -0.99 7.47
N ASN A 35 -3.49 0.26 7.02
CA ASN A 35 -2.13 0.82 6.87
C ASN A 35 -1.98 2.24 7.41
N TYR A 36 -3.07 2.92 7.74
CA TYR A 36 -3.04 4.35 8.07
C TYR A 36 -2.11 4.69 9.25
N THR A 37 -2.08 3.87 10.30
CA THR A 37 -1.16 4.06 11.44
C THR A 37 0.31 4.04 11.02
N ASP A 38 0.68 3.17 10.08
CA ASP A 38 2.06 3.11 9.59
C ASP A 38 2.35 4.26 8.62
N MET A 39 1.38 4.66 7.79
CA MET A 39 1.50 5.87 6.94
C MET A 39 1.73 7.14 7.78
N GLN A 40 1.02 7.29 8.91
CA GLN A 40 1.21 8.41 9.83
C GLN A 40 2.61 8.41 10.46
N LYS A 41 3.13 7.24 10.86
CA LYS A 41 4.51 7.11 11.35
C LYS A 41 5.55 7.52 10.31
N LEU A 42 5.22 7.35 9.02
CA LEU A 42 6.05 7.77 7.89
C LEU A 42 5.82 9.24 7.49
N GLY A 43 4.98 9.98 8.21
CA GLY A 43 4.79 11.43 8.03
C GLY A 43 3.59 11.84 7.18
N LEU A 44 2.68 10.91 6.86
CA LEU A 44 1.42 11.27 6.21
C LEU A 44 0.61 12.22 7.11
N GLN A 45 0.14 13.33 6.53
CA GLN A 45 -0.66 14.35 7.22
C GLN A 45 -2.14 14.35 6.84
N LEU A 46 -2.50 13.66 5.75
CA LEU A 46 -3.90 13.55 5.29
C LEU A 46 -4.71 12.64 6.22
N THR A 47 -6.00 12.93 6.37
CA THR A 47 -6.94 12.01 7.03
C THR A 47 -7.27 10.82 6.12
N PRO A 48 -7.80 9.70 6.67
CA PRO A 48 -8.25 8.59 5.84
C PRO A 48 -9.31 9.00 4.81
N GLU A 49 -10.21 9.91 5.17
CA GLU A 49 -11.29 10.37 4.30
C GLU A 49 -10.80 11.30 3.18
N GLU A 50 -9.76 12.09 3.44
CA GLU A 50 -9.07 12.88 2.39
C GLU A 50 -8.41 11.97 1.34
N ILE A 51 -8.00 10.75 1.73
CA ILE A 51 -7.49 9.73 0.80
C ILE A 51 -8.64 9.04 0.07
N TYR A 52 -9.59 8.47 0.81
CA TYR A 52 -10.73 7.74 0.27
C TYR A 52 -12.01 8.06 1.04
N SER A 53 -13.00 8.58 0.32
CA SER A 53 -14.36 8.73 0.83
C SER A 53 -15.39 8.25 -0.21
N VAL A 54 -16.50 7.72 0.30
CA VAL A 54 -17.68 7.39 -0.50
C VAL A 54 -18.64 8.58 -0.56
N ASN A 55 -18.60 9.45 0.45
CA ASN A 55 -19.65 10.46 0.69
C ASN A 55 -19.25 11.87 0.25
N HIS A 56 -17.95 12.15 0.15
CA HIS A 56 -17.43 13.47 -0.23
C HIS A 56 -16.20 13.29 -1.11
N SER A 57 -15.79 14.38 -1.78
CA SER A 57 -14.63 14.36 -2.66
C SER A 57 -13.35 14.01 -1.90
N SER A 58 -12.52 13.14 -2.47
CA SER A 58 -11.24 12.73 -1.91
C SER A 58 -10.17 12.57 -2.99
N LEU A 59 -8.93 12.26 -2.61
CA LEU A 59 -7.83 12.04 -3.54
C LEU A 59 -8.14 10.95 -4.58
N LYS A 60 -8.95 9.94 -4.23
CA LYS A 60 -9.44 8.89 -5.13
C LYS A 60 -10.01 9.47 -6.43
N ASP A 61 -10.73 10.58 -6.35
CA ASP A 61 -11.48 11.12 -7.50
C ASP A 61 -10.56 11.75 -8.56
N ALA A 62 -9.31 12.06 -8.20
CA ALA A 62 -8.30 12.53 -9.13
C ALA A 62 -7.52 11.39 -9.80
N ILE A 63 -7.65 10.13 -9.34
CA ILE A 63 -6.90 8.99 -9.86
C ILE A 63 -7.78 8.17 -10.79
N VAL A 64 -7.33 7.99 -12.03
CA VAL A 64 -8.09 7.29 -13.09
C VAL A 64 -7.27 6.18 -13.73
N GLY A 65 -7.97 5.15 -14.22
CA GLY A 65 -7.38 4.12 -15.08
C GLY A 65 -7.39 4.57 -16.54
N LEU A 66 -6.23 4.52 -17.20
CA LEU A 66 -6.14 4.77 -18.64
C LEU A 66 -6.59 3.53 -19.41
N SER A 67 -7.56 3.68 -20.30
CA SER A 67 -8.10 2.62 -21.15
C SER A 67 -8.40 3.15 -22.56
N ASN A 68 -8.31 2.26 -23.56
CA ASN A 68 -8.74 2.52 -24.94
C ASN A 68 -10.17 2.01 -25.20
N SER A 69 -10.83 1.47 -24.17
CA SER A 69 -12.19 0.96 -24.22
C SER A 69 -13.16 1.93 -23.53
N PRO A 70 -14.37 2.13 -24.06
CA PRO A 70 -15.41 2.88 -23.36
C PRO A 70 -16.00 2.11 -22.17
N ASN A 71 -15.76 0.81 -22.08
CA ASN A 71 -16.17 -0.02 -20.95
C ASN A 71 -15.11 0.04 -19.84
N PRO A 72 -15.50 -0.08 -18.56
CA PRO A 72 -14.60 0.02 -17.40
C PRO A 72 -13.75 -1.25 -17.21
N GLU A 73 -13.10 -1.71 -18.28
CA GLU A 73 -12.25 -2.89 -18.33
C GLU A 73 -10.98 -2.58 -19.15
N GLY A 74 -9.91 -3.33 -18.88
CA GLY A 74 -8.68 -3.25 -19.69
C GLY A 74 -7.83 -2.00 -19.44
N TYR A 75 -7.80 -1.47 -18.20
CA TYR A 75 -6.89 -0.40 -17.85
C TYR A 75 -5.42 -0.84 -18.00
N PHE A 76 -4.60 -0.05 -18.71
CA PHE A 76 -3.19 -0.37 -18.95
C PHE A 76 -2.22 0.50 -18.14
N CYS A 77 -2.66 1.68 -17.71
CA CYS A 77 -1.90 2.61 -16.89
C CYS A 77 -2.79 3.29 -15.85
N THR A 78 -2.16 4.02 -14.94
CA THR A 78 -2.79 4.96 -14.01
C THR A 78 -2.46 6.38 -14.45
N ALA A 79 -3.38 7.31 -14.27
CA ALA A 79 -3.16 8.73 -14.47
C ALA A 79 -3.84 9.54 -13.37
N GLU A 80 -3.42 10.80 -13.24
CA GLU A 80 -3.93 11.76 -12.29
C GLU A 80 -4.45 13.03 -12.97
N ILE A 81 -5.53 13.59 -12.44
CA ILE A 81 -6.08 14.88 -12.85
C ILE A 81 -5.35 15.98 -12.05
N VAL A 82 -4.71 16.92 -12.76
CA VAL A 82 -3.89 18.00 -12.14
C VAL A 82 -4.48 19.40 -12.34
N SER A 83 -5.61 19.51 -13.04
CA SER A 83 -6.31 20.78 -13.27
C SER A 83 -7.82 20.62 -13.13
N THR A 84 -8.54 21.73 -12.95
CA THR A 84 -10.00 21.73 -12.90
C THR A 84 -10.66 21.52 -14.27
N GLN A 85 -9.87 21.47 -15.35
CA GLN A 85 -10.35 21.29 -16.73
C GLN A 85 -9.98 19.91 -17.31
N GLY A 86 -9.45 19.00 -16.47
CA GLY A 86 -8.81 17.77 -16.92
C GLY A 86 -7.35 18.03 -17.19
#